data_AF-A0A661Z8Q4-F1
#
_entry.id   AF-A0A661Z8Q4-F1
#
_cell.length_a   1.000
_cell.length_b   1.000
_cell.length_c   1.000
_cell.angle_alpha   90.00
_cell.angle_beta   90.00
_cell.angle_gamma   90.00
#
_symmetry.space_group_name_H-M   'P 1'
#
loop_
_entity.id
_entity.type
_entity.pdbx_description
1 polymer ?
#
loop_
_entity_poly.entity_id
_entity_poly.type
_entity_poly.pdbx_seq_one_letter_code
_entity_poly.pdbx_strand_id
1 'polypeptide(L)'
;RISSIRYPSIETGFFRKHKGQSALNEMLYNPKSLNESLIQHFEYKLEHLLHWEDLNSMHFSIESRVPFLDYRLVEATLSTPPSKKIHRGQTKRILREAVKGIVPDPILNRKDKKGFSNPGDKWMRSEQFKVFIPDLIHSDSFRARGYFSSGTAEK
;
A
#
# COMPACT_ATOMS: atom_id res chain seq x y z
N ARG A 1 -6.74 17.44 -13.15
CA ARG A 1 -6.66 16.80 -14.49
C ARG A 1 -6.33 15.31 -14.31
N ILE A 2 -7.35 14.47 -14.06
CA ILE A 2 -7.24 12.98 -14.07
C ILE A 2 -8.12 12.40 -15.20
N SER A 3 -8.90 13.24 -15.87
CA SER A 3 -9.83 12.88 -16.95
C SER A 3 -9.19 12.40 -18.26
N SER A 4 -7.86 12.41 -18.37
CA SER A 4 -7.12 12.02 -19.59
C SER A 4 -6.38 10.68 -19.49
N ILE A 5 -6.40 10.00 -18.34
CA ILE A 5 -5.76 8.69 -18.21
C ILE A 5 -6.70 7.64 -18.81
N ARG A 6 -6.45 7.27 -20.08
CA ARG A 6 -7.05 6.08 -20.69
C ARG A 6 -6.33 4.85 -20.12
N TYR A 7 -7.08 3.91 -19.56
CA TYR A 7 -6.60 2.57 -19.25
C TYR A 7 -6.92 1.68 -20.43
N PRO A 8 -6.00 1.50 -21.40
CA PRO A 8 -6.32 0.86 -22.67
C PRO A 8 -6.78 -0.59 -22.54
N SER A 9 -6.42 -1.25 -21.43
CA SER A 9 -6.80 -2.63 -21.12
C SER A 9 -8.13 -2.77 -20.39
N ILE A 10 -8.68 -1.71 -19.78
CA ILE A 10 -9.95 -1.77 -19.04
C ILE A 10 -11.13 -1.52 -20.00
N GLU A 11 -12.23 -2.25 -19.83
CA GLU A 11 -13.45 -2.04 -20.61
C GLU A 11 -14.04 -0.65 -20.31
N THR A 12 -14.39 0.10 -21.37
CA THR A 12 -14.76 1.53 -21.24
C THR A 12 -16.12 1.72 -20.58
N GLY A 13 -17.10 0.86 -20.84
CA GLY A 13 -18.41 0.87 -20.21
C GLY A 13 -18.32 0.63 -18.69
N PHE A 14 -17.57 -0.39 -18.28
CA PHE A 14 -17.26 -0.71 -16.90
C PHE A 14 -16.58 0.47 -16.20
N PHE A 15 -15.51 1.02 -16.80
CA PHE A 15 -14.81 2.16 -16.23
C PHE A 15 -15.74 3.37 -16.05
N ARG A 16 -16.53 3.73 -17.08
CA ARG A 16 -17.46 4.87 -17.00
C ARG A 16 -18.51 4.69 -15.90
N LYS A 17 -19.02 3.47 -15.72
CA LYS A 17 -20.01 3.13 -14.71
C LYS A 17 -19.46 3.25 -13.28
N HIS A 18 -18.21 2.87 -13.06
CA HIS A 18 -17.66 2.69 -11.70
C HIS A 18 -16.59 3.72 -11.28
N LYS A 19 -16.10 4.58 -12.18
CA LYS A 19 -15.00 5.55 -11.89
C LYS A 19 -15.23 6.45 -10.65
N GLY A 20 -16.48 6.74 -10.30
CA GLY A 20 -16.84 7.63 -9.18
C GLY A 20 -17.31 6.91 -7.92
N GLN A 21 -17.23 5.57 -7.87
CA GLN A 21 -17.76 4.78 -6.76
C GLN A 21 -16.68 4.35 -5.74
N SER A 22 -15.42 4.73 -5.97
CA SER A 22 -14.31 4.34 -5.09
C SER A 22 -14.22 5.28 -3.89
N ALA A 23 -14.84 4.88 -2.78
CA ALA A 23 -14.69 5.56 -1.48
C ALA A 23 -13.20 5.68 -1.07
N LEU A 24 -12.38 4.67 -1.41
CA LEU A 24 -10.93 4.70 -1.16
C LEU A 24 -10.23 5.87 -1.87
N ASN A 25 -10.66 6.21 -3.09
CA ASN A 25 -10.06 7.34 -3.83
C ASN A 25 -10.42 8.69 -3.23
N GLU A 26 -11.66 8.85 -2.76
CA GLU A 26 -12.10 10.11 -2.15
C GLU A 26 -11.53 10.30 -0.74
N MET A 27 -11.46 9.21 0.04
CA MET A 27 -11.09 9.30 1.45
C MET A 27 -9.58 9.18 1.67
N LEU A 28 -8.86 8.25 1.04
CA LEU A 28 -7.44 8.00 1.37
C LEU A 28 -6.46 8.99 0.73
N TYR A 29 -6.79 9.53 -0.46
CA TYR A 29 -5.85 10.31 -1.28
C TYR A 29 -6.07 11.82 -1.25
N ASN A 30 -7.03 12.32 -0.46
CA ASN A 30 -7.29 13.76 -0.32
C ASN A 30 -7.42 14.25 1.13
N PRO A 31 -6.43 13.99 2.01
CA PRO A 31 -6.46 14.47 3.39
C PRO A 31 -6.24 15.99 3.47
N LYS A 32 -6.92 16.68 4.40
CA LYS A 32 -6.73 18.12 4.67
C LYS A 32 -5.55 18.38 5.60
N SER A 33 -5.12 17.38 6.37
CA SER A 33 -3.98 17.48 7.28
C SER A 33 -3.19 16.18 7.39
N LEU A 34 -1.96 16.25 7.92
CA LEU A 34 -1.16 15.05 8.20
C LEU A 34 -1.87 14.10 9.18
N ASN A 35 -2.53 14.63 10.21
CA ASN A 35 -3.21 13.80 11.20
C ASN A 35 -4.43 13.09 10.60
N GLU A 36 -5.22 13.80 9.78
CA GLU A 36 -6.32 13.20 9.04
C GLU A 36 -5.82 12.11 8.08
N SER A 37 -4.71 12.35 7.37
CA SER A 37 -4.07 11.33 6.53
C SER A 37 -3.68 10.07 7.31
N LEU A 38 -3.15 10.24 8.52
CA LEU A 38 -2.76 9.12 9.37
C LEU A 38 -3.97 8.34 9.90
N ILE A 39 -5.06 9.04 10.26
CA ILE A 39 -6.33 8.42 10.66
C ILE A 39 -6.91 7.61 9.49
N GLN A 40 -6.97 8.20 8.29
CA GLN A 40 -7.45 7.50 7.10
C GLN A 40 -6.58 6.28 6.77
N HIS A 41 -5.26 6.36 6.95
CA HIS A 41 -4.39 5.18 6.78
C HIS A 41 -4.63 4.11 7.85
N PHE A 42 -5.03 4.51 9.05
CA PHE A 42 -5.41 3.59 10.11
C PHE A 42 -6.75 2.90 9.81
N GLU A 43 -7.71 3.63 9.24
CA GLU A 43 -9.06 3.13 8.92
C GLU A 43 -9.14 2.29 7.64
N TYR A 44 -8.39 2.62 6.59
CA TYR A 44 -8.58 2.08 5.23
C TYR A 44 -7.34 1.43 4.61
N LYS A 45 -6.27 1.24 5.37
CA LYS A 45 -5.03 0.66 4.84
C LYS A 45 -4.34 -0.27 5.81
N LEU A 46 -4.47 -0.01 7.11
CA LEU A 46 -3.81 -0.81 8.14
C LEU A 46 -4.27 -2.27 8.09
N GLU A 47 -5.56 -2.50 7.90
CA GLU A 47 -6.19 -3.81 7.79
C GLU A 47 -5.58 -4.66 6.67
N HIS A 48 -5.22 -4.04 5.54
CA HIS A 48 -4.52 -4.75 4.46
C HIS A 48 -3.13 -5.22 4.90
N LEU A 49 -2.39 -4.37 5.62
CA LEU A 49 -1.05 -4.71 6.10
C LEU A 49 -1.10 -5.82 7.16
N LEU A 50 -2.07 -5.74 8.06
CA LEU A 50 -2.29 -6.75 9.11
C LEU A 50 -2.73 -8.08 8.53
N HIS A 51 -3.62 -8.07 7.53
CA HIS A 51 -4.05 -9.30 6.87
C HIS A 51 -2.88 -10.08 6.27
N TRP A 52 -1.98 -9.41 5.53
CA TRP A 52 -0.82 -10.07 4.95
C TRP A 52 0.19 -10.52 5.99
N GLU A 53 0.35 -9.77 7.07
CA GLU A 53 1.26 -10.13 8.14
C GLU A 53 0.77 -11.38 8.90
N ASP A 54 -0.51 -11.44 9.22
CA ASP A 54 -1.15 -12.58 9.88
C ASP A 54 -1.08 -13.83 8.99
N LEU A 55 -1.51 -13.74 7.73
CA LEU A 55 -1.47 -14.87 6.80
C LEU A 55 -0.06 -15.43 6.62
N ASN A 56 0.94 -14.56 6.47
CA ASN A 56 2.32 -15.01 6.26
C ASN A 56 2.90 -15.65 7.53
N SER A 57 2.61 -15.10 8.71
CA SER A 57 3.16 -15.61 9.98
C SER A 57 2.47 -16.90 10.42
N MET A 58 1.14 -16.96 10.36
CA MET A 58 0.34 -18.13 10.72
C MET A 58 0.56 -19.31 9.79
N HIS A 59 0.88 -19.08 8.50
CA HIS A 59 1.28 -20.15 7.59
C HIS A 59 2.47 -20.97 8.12
N PHE A 60 3.36 -20.34 8.89
CA PHE A 60 4.49 -20.99 9.53
C PHE A 60 4.30 -21.21 11.04
N SER A 61 3.07 -21.09 11.56
CA SER A 61 2.74 -21.19 12.99
C SER A 61 3.56 -20.25 13.89
N ILE A 62 3.92 -19.06 13.38
CA ILE A 62 4.68 -18.04 14.11
C ILE A 62 3.72 -16.96 14.58
N GLU A 63 3.61 -16.74 15.89
CA GLU A 63 2.86 -15.58 16.41
C GLU A 63 3.67 -14.30 16.22
N SER A 64 3.22 -13.44 15.31
CA SER A 64 3.81 -12.12 15.11
C SER A 64 3.14 -11.07 16.00
N ARG A 65 3.95 -10.11 16.48
CA ARG A 65 3.49 -9.03 17.37
C ARG A 65 3.79 -7.69 16.70
N VAL A 66 2.84 -6.77 16.82
CA VAL A 66 2.88 -5.43 16.21
C VAL A 66 3.00 -4.34 17.28
N PRO A 67 4.15 -4.20 17.98
CA PRO A 67 4.30 -3.31 19.14
C PRO A 67 4.01 -1.83 18.84
N PHE A 68 4.15 -1.42 17.57
CA PHE A 68 3.83 -0.05 17.15
C PHE A 68 2.32 0.25 17.07
N LEU A 69 1.46 -0.78 17.20
CA LEU A 69 0.00 -0.65 17.23
C LEU A 69 -0.58 -0.76 18.65
N ASP A 70 0.25 -0.69 19.69
CA ASP A 70 -0.27 -0.48 21.04
C ASP A 70 -1.12 0.80 21.07
N TYR A 71 -2.35 0.69 21.58
CA TYR A 71 -3.32 1.78 21.53
C TYR A 71 -2.77 3.06 22.20
N ARG A 72 -1.97 2.92 23.27
CA ARG A 72 -1.37 4.07 23.97
C ARG A 72 -0.39 4.80 23.07
N LEU A 73 0.40 4.06 22.29
CA LEU A 73 1.36 4.65 21.36
C LEU A 73 0.64 5.30 20.17
N VAL A 74 -0.41 4.66 19.66
CA VAL A 74 -1.22 5.19 18.56
C VAL A 74 -1.90 6.50 18.97
N GLU A 75 -2.60 6.52 20.12
CA GLU A 75 -3.29 7.71 20.64
C GLU A 75 -2.31 8.86 20.93
N ALA A 76 -1.18 8.57 21.58
CA ALA A 76 -0.14 9.57 21.84
C ALA A 76 0.47 10.12 20.55
N THR A 77 0.67 9.25 19.54
CA THR A 77 1.21 9.68 18.25
C THR A 77 0.18 10.50 17.49
N LEU A 78 -1.10 10.14 17.47
CA LEU A 78 -2.13 10.88 16.75
C LEU A 78 -2.32 12.29 17.33
N SER A 79 -2.31 12.44 18.66
CA SER A 79 -2.42 13.72 19.36
C SER A 79 -1.18 14.64 19.22
N THR A 80 -0.03 14.08 18.82
CA THR A 80 1.22 14.84 18.66
C THR A 80 1.14 15.83 17.48
N PRO A 81 1.70 17.07 17.61
CA PRO A 81 1.75 18.04 16.52
C PRO A 81 2.45 17.51 15.24
N PRO A 82 1.95 17.84 14.03
CA PRO A 82 2.53 17.38 12.77
C PRO A 82 4.04 17.65 12.61
N SER A 83 4.52 18.79 13.11
CA SER A 83 5.93 19.20 13.06
C SER A 83 6.87 18.31 13.89
N LYS A 84 6.33 17.53 14.84
CA LYS A 84 7.09 16.51 15.59
C LYS A 84 7.11 15.16 14.85
N LYS A 85 6.23 14.94 13.87
CA LYS A 85 6.18 13.72 13.04
C LYS A 85 7.05 13.87 11.80
N ILE A 86 6.90 15.01 11.11
CA ILE A 86 7.63 15.35 9.88
C ILE A 86 8.11 16.80 9.97
N HIS A 87 9.39 17.03 9.75
CA HIS A 87 9.96 18.38 9.74
C HIS A 87 11.21 18.47 8.89
N ARG A 88 11.33 19.52 8.06
CA ARG A 88 12.52 19.79 7.22
C ARG A 88 12.99 18.56 6.43
N GLY A 89 12.04 17.84 5.83
CA GLY A 89 12.31 16.62 5.05
C GLY A 89 12.64 15.36 5.88
N GLN A 90 12.68 15.45 7.20
CA GLN A 90 12.87 14.30 8.08
C GLN A 90 11.54 13.72 8.53
N THR A 91 11.33 12.43 8.24
CA THR A 91 10.14 11.67 8.66
C THR A 91 10.40 10.90 9.96
N LYS A 92 9.33 10.52 10.66
CA LYS A 92 9.38 9.77 11.93
C LYS A 92 10.20 10.50 13.00
N ARG A 93 10.18 11.84 13.02
CA ARG A 93 11.08 12.64 13.85
C ARG A 93 10.95 12.30 15.34
N ILE A 94 9.73 12.27 15.89
CA ILE A 94 9.50 11.90 17.30
C ILE A 94 10.07 10.52 17.66
N LEU A 95 9.90 9.53 16.78
CA LEU A 95 10.48 8.19 16.98
C LEU A 95 12.01 8.25 16.99
N ARG A 96 12.61 9.01 16.06
CA ARG A 96 14.08 9.14 15.98
C ARG A 96 14.65 9.80 17.23
N GLU A 97 14.01 10.84 17.75
CA GLU A 97 14.42 11.48 19.00
C GLU A 97 14.29 10.50 20.19
N ALA A 98 13.19 9.74 20.25
CA ALA A 98 12.91 8.81 21.37
C ALA A 98 13.92 7.65 21.48
N VAL A 99 14.56 7.25 20.37
CA VAL A 99 15.52 6.14 20.34
C VAL A 99 16.97 6.59 20.20
N LYS A 100 17.22 7.90 20.32
CA LYS A 100 18.57 8.46 20.26
C LYS A 100 19.42 7.88 21.40
N GLY A 101 20.65 7.45 21.09
CA GLY A 101 21.52 6.76 22.05
C GLY A 101 21.23 5.27 22.23
N ILE A 102 20.10 4.76 21.70
CA ILE A 102 19.78 3.33 21.65
C ILE A 102 20.14 2.77 20.27
N VAL A 103 19.76 3.48 19.21
CA VAL A 103 20.03 3.08 17.82
C VAL A 103 21.27 3.84 17.31
N PRO A 104 22.22 3.17 16.63
CA PRO A 104 23.40 3.83 16.06
C PRO A 104 23.04 5.00 15.14
N ASP A 105 23.76 6.12 15.28
CA ASP A 105 23.55 7.34 14.49
C ASP A 105 23.53 7.11 12.97
N PRO A 106 24.37 6.23 12.38
CA PRO A 106 24.29 5.95 10.94
C PRO A 106 22.95 5.38 10.50
N ILE A 107 22.29 4.57 11.34
CA ILE A 107 20.96 4.02 11.07
C ILE A 107 19.89 5.08 11.35
N LEU A 108 20.02 5.78 12.48
CA LEU A 108 19.07 6.79 12.92
C LEU A 108 18.99 8.00 12.00
N ASN A 109 20.06 8.32 11.26
CA ASN A 109 20.13 9.47 10.35
C ASN A 109 19.86 9.12 8.88
N ARG A 110 19.52 7.86 8.57
CA ARG A 110 19.16 7.45 7.21
C ARG A 110 17.97 8.24 6.68
N LYS A 111 18.16 8.78 5.47
CA LYS A 111 17.12 9.48 4.69
C LYS A 111 16.50 8.58 3.62
N ASP A 112 17.19 7.49 3.25
CA ASP A 112 16.70 6.54 2.26
C ASP A 112 15.61 5.65 2.86
N LYS A 113 14.37 5.81 2.39
CA LYS A 113 13.29 4.87 2.71
C LYS A 113 13.48 3.62 1.85
N LYS A 114 13.84 2.51 2.48
CA LYS A 114 13.78 1.18 1.84
C LYS A 114 12.44 0.54 2.21
N GLY A 115 11.65 0.22 1.20
CA GLY A 115 10.47 -0.63 1.36
C GLY A 115 10.89 -2.08 1.56
N PHE A 116 9.99 -2.89 2.12
CA PHE A 116 10.12 -4.34 2.14
C PHE A 116 9.27 -4.88 0.99
N SER A 117 9.83 -4.89 -0.22
CA SER A 117 9.15 -5.36 -1.42
C SER A 117 9.39 -6.85 -1.62
N ASN A 118 8.36 -7.58 -2.05
CA ASN A 118 8.54 -8.92 -2.57
C ASN A 118 9.35 -8.88 -3.89
N PRO A 119 9.95 -10.01 -4.32
CA PRO A 119 10.66 -10.08 -5.60
C PRO A 119 9.69 -10.26 -6.79
N GLY A 120 8.58 -9.50 -6.81
CA GLY A 120 7.52 -9.62 -7.81
C GLY A 120 8.02 -9.48 -9.25
N ASP A 121 8.95 -8.55 -9.52
CA ASP A 121 9.53 -8.40 -10.86
C ASP A 121 10.28 -9.67 -11.31
N LYS A 122 11.01 -10.33 -10.40
CA LYS A 122 11.69 -11.60 -10.71
C LYS A 122 10.68 -12.72 -10.97
N TRP A 123 9.62 -12.78 -10.19
CA TRP A 123 8.55 -13.76 -10.39
C TRP A 123 7.85 -13.58 -11.74
N MET A 124 7.47 -12.35 -12.09
CA MET A 124 6.82 -12.05 -13.38
C MET A 124 7.71 -12.37 -14.59
N ARG A 125 9.03 -12.32 -14.43
CA ARG A 125 9.99 -12.68 -15.48
C ARG A 125 10.37 -14.17 -15.50
N SER A 126 9.88 -14.97 -14.56
CA SER A 126 10.14 -16.41 -14.53
C SER A 126 9.39 -17.12 -15.64
N GLU A 127 9.93 -18.24 -16.13
CA GLU A 127 9.31 -19.03 -17.21
C GLU A 127 7.92 -19.54 -16.81
N GLN A 128 7.73 -19.88 -15.54
CA GLN A 128 6.44 -20.33 -15.01
C GLN A 128 5.36 -19.25 -15.17
N PHE A 129 5.66 -18.01 -14.79
CA PHE A 129 4.70 -16.90 -14.89
C PHE A 129 4.52 -16.41 -16.33
N LYS A 130 5.55 -16.51 -17.18
CA LYS A 130 5.43 -16.21 -18.62
C LYS A 130 4.44 -17.11 -19.34
N VAL A 131 4.25 -18.35 -18.86
CA VAL A 131 3.22 -19.26 -19.39
C VAL A 131 1.88 -19.03 -18.68
N PHE A 132 1.90 -19.00 -17.34
CA PHE A 132 0.67 -18.91 -16.54
C PHE A 132 -0.14 -17.63 -16.80
N ILE A 133 0.51 -16.48 -16.95
CA ILE A 133 -0.18 -15.18 -17.09
C ILE A 133 -0.95 -15.09 -18.42
N PRO A 134 -0.36 -15.38 -19.59
CA PRO A 134 -1.11 -15.47 -20.84
C PRO A 134 -2.26 -16.46 -20.76
N ASP A 135 -2.03 -17.67 -20.25
CA ASP A 135 -3.09 -18.69 -20.12
C ASP A 135 -4.27 -18.19 -19.29
N LEU A 136 -3.99 -17.49 -18.19
CA LEU A 136 -5.01 -16.87 -17.35
C LEU A 136 -5.78 -15.78 -18.08
N ILE A 137 -5.10 -14.87 -18.77
CA ILE A 137 -5.70 -13.76 -19.52
C ILE A 137 -6.57 -14.28 -20.68
N HIS A 138 -6.14 -15.35 -21.34
CA HIS A 138 -6.86 -15.99 -22.43
C HIS A 138 -7.93 -17.00 -21.96
N SER A 139 -8.09 -17.21 -20.65
CA SER A 139 -9.13 -18.10 -20.14
C SER A 139 -10.53 -17.51 -20.35
N ASP A 140 -11.52 -18.38 -20.59
CA ASP A 140 -12.92 -17.97 -20.72
C ASP A 140 -13.42 -17.28 -19.45
N SER A 141 -12.98 -17.77 -18.28
CA SER A 141 -13.32 -17.18 -16.99
C SER A 141 -12.85 -15.72 -16.86
N PHE A 142 -11.70 -15.37 -17.43
CA PHE A 142 -11.18 -14.00 -17.40
C PHE A 142 -11.97 -13.11 -18.35
N ARG A 143 -12.23 -13.58 -19.57
CA ARG A 143 -13.03 -12.86 -20.58
C ARG A 143 -14.47 -12.61 -20.12
N ALA A 144 -15.10 -13.61 -19.51
CA ALA A 144 -16.50 -13.54 -19.07
C ALA A 144 -16.76 -12.48 -17.99
N ARG A 145 -15.73 -12.00 -17.28
CA ARG A 145 -15.87 -10.95 -16.26
C ARG A 145 -16.24 -9.59 -16.85
N GLY A 146 -15.90 -9.33 -18.12
CA GLY A 146 -16.22 -8.06 -18.79
C GLY A 146 -15.51 -6.82 -18.23
N TYR A 147 -14.44 -7.00 -17.43
CA TYR A 147 -13.69 -5.87 -16.85
C TYR A 147 -12.59 -5.35 -17.77
N PHE A 148 -12.07 -6.20 -18.67
CA PHE A 148 -10.95 -5.90 -19.54
C PHE A 148 -11.34 -6.02 -21.00
N SER A 149 -10.73 -5.17 -21.84
CA SER A 149 -10.88 -5.22 -23.29
C SER A 149 -10.03 -6.37 -23.84
N SER A 150 -10.67 -7.34 -24.51
CA SER A 150 -10.09 -8.63 -24.90
C SER A 150 -8.86 -8.55 -25.82
N GLY A 151 -8.62 -7.43 -26.50
CA GLY A 151 -7.48 -7.24 -27.42
C GLY A 151 -6.32 -6.39 -26.90
N THR A 152 -6.41 -5.82 -25.69
CA THR A 152 -5.39 -4.91 -25.12
C THR A 152 -4.84 -5.37 -23.78
N ALA A 153 -5.36 -6.45 -23.20
CA ALA A 153 -4.83 -7.03 -21.96
C ALA A 153 -3.43 -7.67 -22.12
N GLU A 154 -2.99 -7.89 -23.36
CA GLU A 154 -1.71 -8.53 -23.72
C GLU A 154 -0.52 -7.55 -23.85
N LYS A 155 -0.77 -6.23 -23.86
CA LYS A 155 0.26 -5.19 -23.99
C LYS A 155 0.67 -4.61 -22.64
#